data_AF-A0A2T3ZR54-F1
#
_entry.id   AF-A0A2T3ZR54-F1
#
_cell.length_a   1.000
_cell.length_b   1.000
_cell.length_c   1.000
_cell.angle_alpha   90.00
_cell.angle_beta   90.00
_cell.angle_gamma   90.00
#
_symmetry.space_group_name_H-M   'P 1'
#
loop_
_entity.id
_entity.type
_entity.pdbx_description
1 polymer ?
#
loop_
_entity_poly.entity_id
_entity_poly.type
_entity_poly.pdbx_seq_one_letter_code
_entity_poly.pdbx_strand_id
1 'polypeptide(L)' 'ELILFNLITKLPPLKKLVIKVFYNNIFIIVNKLIKIAYFILFKETSNIKELAYIIIKYIISNYRLLKNIISN' A
#
# COMPACT_ATOMS: atom_id res chain seq x y z
N GLU A 1 -13.25 -8.94 -8.60
CA GLU A 1 -11.95 -9.27 -7.96
C GLU A 1 -11.99 -8.86 -6.51
N LEU A 2 -11.42 -9.68 -5.65
CA LEU A 2 -11.35 -9.45 -4.21
C LEU A 2 -9.94 -8.95 -3.90
N ILE A 3 -9.77 -7.62 -3.89
CA ILE A 3 -8.56 -6.99 -3.39
C ILE A 3 -8.80 -6.56 -1.95
N LEU A 4 -7.86 -6.92 -1.08
CA LEU A 4 -7.86 -6.59 0.33
C LEU A 4 -6.77 -5.58 0.62
N PHE A 5 -7.12 -4.53 1.36
CA PHE A 5 -6.19 -3.55 1.89
C PHE A 5 -6.02 -3.71 3.38
N ASN A 6 -4.79 -3.56 3.85
CA ASN A 6 -4.48 -3.46 5.26
C ASN A 6 -3.36 -2.43 5.48
N LEU A 7 -3.39 -1.72 6.60
CA LEU A 7 -2.36 -0.76 6.97
C LEU A 7 -1.80 -1.13 8.34
N ILE A 8 -0.53 -1.54 8.37
CA ILE A 8 0.21 -1.73 9.62
C ILE A 8 0.85 -0.39 9.97
N THR A 9 0.58 0.11 11.19
CA THR A 9 1.06 1.41 11.66
C THR A 9 1.98 1.28 12.87
N LYS A 10 2.67 2.36 13.22
CA LYS A 10 3.48 2.49 14.45
C LYS A 10 4.62 1.46 14.55
N LEU A 11 5.21 1.08 13.41
CA LEU A 11 6.39 0.22 13.37
C LEU A 11 7.64 1.02 13.78
N PRO A 12 8.68 0.33 14.28
CA PRO A 12 9.99 0.94 14.44
C PRO A 12 10.45 1.60 13.13
N PRO A 13 10.95 2.85 13.17
CA PRO A 13 11.22 3.60 11.97
C PRO A 13 12.35 2.97 11.16
N LEU A 14 12.04 2.55 9.93
CA LEU A 14 13.01 2.05 8.98
C LEU A 14 13.61 3.21 8.19
N LYS A 15 14.91 3.45 8.38
CA LYS A 15 15.65 4.46 7.62
C LYS A 15 16.12 3.89 6.29
N LYS A 16 15.56 4.38 5.19
CA LYS A 16 16.10 4.05 3.86
C LYS A 16 17.32 4.92 3.59
N LEU A 17 18.51 4.34 3.71
CA LEU A 17 19.81 5.04 3.70
C LEU A 17 19.99 6.01 2.52
N VAL A 18 19.52 5.63 1.34
CA VAL A 18 19.65 6.43 0.11
C VAL A 18 18.77 7.70 0.13
N ILE A 19 17.57 7.63 0.72
CA ILE A 19 16.55 8.68 0.60
C ILE A 19 16.46 9.51 1.90
N LYS A 20 17.16 9.13 2.97
CA LYS A 20 17.08 9.73 4.33
C LYS A 20 15.64 9.87 4.85
N VAL A 21 14.70 9.09 4.31
CA VAL A 21 13.30 9.05 4.75
C VAL A 21 13.12 7.90 5.73
N PHE A 22 12.36 8.16 6.79
CA PHE A 22 11.90 7.17 7.74
C PHE A 22 10.50 6.70 7.37
N TYR A 23 10.34 5.39 7.29
CA TYR A 23 9.05 4.74 7.11
C TYR A 23 8.70 4.04 8.41
N ASN A 24 7.49 4.25 8.89
CA ASN A 24 6.99 3.65 10.14
C ASN A 24 5.67 2.90 9.92
N ASN A 25 5.16 2.87 8.69
CA ASN A 25 3.96 2.15 8.32
C ASN A 25 4.23 1.24 7.11
N ILE A 26 3.44 0.18 6.98
CA ILE A 26 3.44 -0.71 5.81
C ILE A 26 2.01 -0.80 5.29
N PHE A 27 1.81 -0.40 4.04
CA PHE A 27 0.56 -0.59 3.32
C PHE A 27 0.60 -1.92 2.56
N ILE A 28 -0.40 -2.75 2.79
CA ILE A 28 -0.50 -4.10 2.24
C ILE A 28 -1.67 -4.14 1.28
N ILE A 29 -1.40 -4.62 0.08
CA ILE A 29 -2.40 -4.85 -0.97
C ILE A 29 -2.36 -6.33 -1.34
N VAL A 30 -3.45 -7.05 -1.14
CA VAL A 30 -3.54 -8.48 -1.50
C VAL A 30 -4.58 -8.66 -2.59
N ASN A 31 -4.17 -9.17 -3.74
CA ASN A 31 -5.09 -9.67 -4.75
C ASN A 31 -5.30 -11.18 -4.55
N LYS A 32 -6.47 -11.55 -4.03
CA LYS A 32 -6.79 -12.96 -3.71
C LYS A 32 -6.90 -13.85 -4.96
N LEU A 33 -7.24 -13.28 -6.12
CA LEU A 33 -7.48 -14.05 -7.35
C LEU A 33 -6.18 -14.64 -7.90
N ILE A 34 -5.17 -13.79 -8.03
CA ILE A 34 -3.82 -14.13 -8.52
C ILE A 34 -2.84 -14.50 -7.40
N LYS A 35 -3.28 -14.46 -6.14
CA LYS A 35 -2.48 -14.78 -4.95
C LYS A 35 -1.18 -13.96 -4.83
N ILE A 36 -1.23 -12.68 -5.24
CA ILE A 36 -0.11 -11.74 -5.14
C ILE A 36 -0.39 -10.75 -4.01
N ALA A 37 0.65 -10.43 -3.25
CA ALA A 37 0.63 -9.40 -2.21
C ALA A 37 1.74 -8.37 -2.43
N TYR A 38 1.40 -7.10 -2.32
CA TYR A 38 2.34 -5.98 -2.34
C TYR A 38 2.49 -5.40 -0.95
N PHE A 39 3.74 -5.23 -0.53
CA PHE A 39 4.11 -4.58 0.73
C PHE A 39 4.81 -3.28 0.40
N ILE A 40 4.17 -2.17 0.75
CA ILE A 40 4.63 -0.83 0.38
C ILE A 40 4.98 -0.08 1.66
N LEU A 41 6.22 0.39 1.74
CA LEU A 41 6.65 1.26 2.83
C LEU A 41 5.92 2.59 2.74
N PHE A 42 5.34 3.01 3.86
CA PHE A 42 4.53 4.21 3.96
C PHE A 42 4.96 5.04 5.18
N LYS A 43 4.89 6.36 5.06
CA LYS A 43 5.21 7.26 6.16
C LYS A 43 3.90 7.66 6.84
N GLU A 44 3.89 7.78 8.16
CA GLU A 44 2.67 8.17 8.87
C GLU A 44 2.20 9.58 8.52
N THR A 45 3.12 10.49 8.22
CA THR A 45 2.79 11.84 7.73
C THR A 45 2.43 11.88 6.25
N SER A 46 2.25 10.74 5.59
CA SER A 46 1.90 10.69 4.17
C SER A 46 0.49 11.19 3.94
N ASN A 47 0.31 11.98 2.88
CA ASN A 47 -0.99 12.55 2.54
C ASN A 47 -1.88 11.49 1.86
N ILE A 48 -3.20 11.65 1.96
CA ILE A 48 -4.23 10.84 1.28
C ILE A 48 -3.93 10.74 -0.23
N LYS A 49 -3.37 11.79 -0.84
CA LYS A 49 -2.95 11.80 -2.25
C LYS A 49 -1.87 10.77 -2.57
N GLU A 50 -0.88 10.57 -1.69
CA GLU A 50 0.15 9.55 -1.89
C GLU A 50 -0.47 8.15 -1.85
N LEU A 51 -1.41 7.92 -0.93
CA LEU A 51 -2.11 6.64 -0.82
C LEU A 51 -2.96 6.36 -2.07
N ALA A 52 -3.68 7.37 -2.56
CA ALA A 52 -4.43 7.27 -3.81
C ALA A 52 -3.51 6.98 -5.01
N TYR A 53 -2.36 7.66 -5.10
CA TYR A 53 -1.38 7.41 -6.15
C TYR A 53 -0.84 5.98 -6.11
N ILE A 54 -0.53 5.45 -4.92
CA ILE A 54 -0.10 4.06 -4.74
C ILE A 54 -1.19 3.09 -5.21
N ILE A 55 -2.44 3.30 -4.80
CA ILE A 55 -3.55 2.44 -5.23
C ILE A 55 -3.70 2.46 -6.75
N ILE A 56 -3.69 3.64 -7.38
CA ILE A 56 -3.79 3.76 -8.84
C ILE A 56 -2.62 3.02 -9.52
N LYS A 57 -1.39 3.27 -9.08
CA LYS A 57 -0.18 2.71 -9.68
C LYS A 57 -0.09 1.19 -9.55
N TYR A 58 -0.37 0.65 -8.38
CA TYR A 58 -0.19 -0.79 -8.12
C TYR A 58 -1.40 -1.61 -8.50
N ILE A 59 -2.60 -1.01 -8.53
CA ILE A 59 -3.82 -1.74 -8.83
C ILE A 59 -4.40 -1.36 -10.17
N ILE A 60 -4.75 -0.09 -10.39
CA ILE A 60 -5.48 0.30 -11.61
C ILE A 60 -4.60 0.16 -12.85
N SER A 61 -3.30 0.40 -12.73
CA SER A 61 -2.37 0.21 -13.86
C SER A 61 -2.07 -1.26 -14.16
N ASN A 62 -2.12 -2.15 -13.16
CA ASN A 62 -1.77 -3.57 -13.32
C ASN A 62 -2.98 -4.50 -13.49
N TYR A 63 -4.16 -4.05 -13.04
CA TYR A 63 -5.40 -4.82 -13.00
C TYR A 63 -6.56 -3.96 -13.49
N ARG A 64 -7.68 -4.61 -13.85
CA ARG A 64 -8.90 -3.88 -14.21
C ARG A 64 -9.43 -3.11 -12.99
N LEU A 65 -10.15 -2.02 -13.25
CA LEU A 65 -10.70 -1.15 -12.21
C LEU A 65 -11.50 -1.98 -11.19
N LEU A 66 -11.16 -1.82 -9.91
CA LEU A 66 -11.67 -2.69 -8.87
C LEU A 66 -13.17 -2.56 -8.72
N LYS A 67 -13.87 -3.69 -8.83
CA LYS A 67 -15.32 -3.73 -8.62
C LYS A 67 -15.66 -3.60 -7.14
N ASN A 68 -14.91 -4.31 -6.27
CA ASN A 68 -15.13 -4.31 -4.82
C ASN A 68 -13.79 -4.13 -4.10
N ILE A 69 -13.79 -3.27 -3.08
CA ILE A 69 -12.67 -3.02 -2.18
C ILE A 69 -13.09 -3.45 -0.78
N ILE A 70 -12.27 -4.27 -0.12
CA ILE A 70 -12.43 -4.58 1.30
C ILE A 70 -11.22 -4.05 2.05
N SER A 71 -11.46 -3.14 2.99
CA SER A 71 -10.46 -2.57 3.90
C SER A 71 -10.85 -2.87 5.33
N ASN A 72 -9.85 -3.11 6.18
CA ASN A 72 -10.02 -3.34 7.61
C ASN A 72 -9.38 -2.19 8.40
#